data_AF-A0AAE1GPG2-F1
#
_entry.id   AF-A0AAE1GPG2-F1
#
_cell.length_a   1.000
_cell.length_b   1.000
_cell.length_c   1.000
_cell.angle_alpha   90.00
_cell.angle_beta   90.00
_cell.angle_gamma   90.00
#
_symmetry.space_group_name_H-M   'P 1'
#
loop_
_entity.id
_entity.type
_entity.pdbx_description
1 polymer ?
#
loop_
_entity_poly.entity_id
_entity_poly.type
_entity_poly.pdbx_seq_one_letter_code
_entity_poly.pdbx_strand_id
1 'polypeptide(L)'
;MVSLHGHITAGCHWLPKKDGGRLLVSTWLVASLVFMTCYSGILTAMLTLPRVNIPIDSLSDLVAQSRLPWRIEAGSMMFHYFQVL
;
A
#
# COMPACT_ATOMS: atom_id res chain seq x y z
N MET A 1 51.80 -12.65 -13.81
CA MET A 1 50.78 -11.85 -13.10
C MET A 1 49.79 -11.10 -14.03
N VAL A 2 49.65 -11.45 -15.33
CA VAL A 2 48.79 -10.69 -16.27
C VAL A 2 47.64 -11.49 -16.93
N SER A 3 47.48 -12.79 -16.61
CA SER A 3 46.50 -13.65 -17.30
C SER A 3 45.10 -13.72 -16.66
N LEU A 4 44.86 -13.05 -15.51
CA LEU A 4 43.55 -13.08 -14.82
C LEU A 4 42.64 -11.87 -15.18
N HIS A 5 43.19 -10.84 -15.84
CA HIS A 5 42.45 -9.63 -16.20
C HIS A 5 41.46 -9.84 -17.37
N GLY A 6 41.63 -10.89 -18.18
CA GLY A 6 40.78 -11.16 -19.35
C GLY A 6 39.40 -11.76 -19.04
N HIS A 7 39.25 -12.48 -17.93
CA HIS A 7 38.01 -13.21 -17.62
C HIS A 7 36.85 -12.32 -17.14
N ILE A 8 37.15 -11.20 -16.49
CA ILE A 8 36.15 -10.24 -16.00
C ILE A 8 35.60 -9.32 -17.12
N THR A 9 36.36 -9.13 -18.19
CA THR A 9 36.03 -8.15 -19.24
C THR A 9 35.16 -8.76 -20.36
N ALA A 10 35.13 -10.09 -20.49
CA ALA A 10 34.36 -10.79 -21.53
C ALA A 10 32.84 -10.64 -21.39
N GLY A 11 32.31 -10.43 -20.17
CA GLY A 11 30.88 -10.26 -19.93
C GLY A 11 30.29 -8.94 -20.45
N CYS A 12 31.11 -7.88 -20.53
CA CYS A 12 30.70 -6.56 -20.99
C CYS A 12 30.83 -6.36 -22.52
N HIS A 13 31.33 -7.36 -23.26
CA HIS A 13 31.63 -7.20 -24.70
C HIS A 13 30.39 -7.21 -25.60
N TRP A 14 29.24 -7.66 -25.10
CA TRP A 14 27.97 -7.73 -25.84
C TRP A 14 27.20 -6.41 -25.89
N LEU A 15 27.80 -5.31 -25.45
CA LEU A 15 27.15 -4.01 -25.44
C LEU A 15 27.28 -3.36 -26.83
N PRO A 16 26.17 -3.13 -27.57
CA PRO A 16 26.23 -2.49 -28.87
C PRO A 16 26.84 -1.08 -28.73
N LYS A 17 27.87 -0.81 -29.55
CA LYS A 17 28.70 0.41 -29.54
C LYS A 17 27.95 1.72 -29.90
N LYS A 18 26.61 1.69 -29.98
CA LYS A 18 25.75 2.84 -30.35
C LYS A 18 25.14 3.42 -29.07
N ASP A 19 25.45 4.68 -28.74
CA ASP A 19 25.06 5.31 -27.47
C ASP A 19 23.54 5.28 -27.22
N GLY A 20 22.72 5.39 -28.27
CA GLY A 20 21.25 5.33 -28.15
C GLY A 20 20.69 3.99 -27.70
N GLY A 21 21.33 2.86 -28.05
CA GLY A 21 20.86 1.53 -27.66
C GLY A 21 21.00 1.28 -26.15
N ARG A 22 22.05 1.84 -25.54
CA ARG A 22 22.29 1.76 -24.10
C ARG A 22 21.28 2.57 -23.30
N LEU A 23 20.92 3.76 -23.79
CA LEU A 23 19.91 4.61 -23.16
C LEU A 23 18.54 3.94 -23.20
N LEU A 24 18.17 3.32 -24.32
CA LEU A 24 16.90 2.63 -24.46
C LEU A 24 16.81 1.41 -23.54
N VAL A 25 17.85 0.56 -23.52
CA VAL A 25 17.89 -0.62 -22.63
C VAL A 25 17.95 -0.22 -21.16
N SER A 26 18.73 0.81 -20.81
CA SER A 26 18.80 1.33 -19.45
C SER A 26 17.45 1.90 -18.99
N THR A 27 16.79 2.67 -19.84
CA THR A 27 15.45 3.23 -19.54
C THR A 27 14.43 2.11 -19.38
N TRP A 28 14.48 1.09 -20.24
CA TRP A 28 13.61 -0.07 -20.16
C TRP A 28 13.80 -0.87 -18.87
N LEU A 29 15.04 -1.12 -18.47
CA LEU A 29 15.36 -1.85 -17.24
C LEU A 29 14.92 -1.07 -16.00
N VAL A 30 15.17 0.25 -15.97
CA VAL A 30 14.73 1.12 -14.87
C VAL A 30 13.20 1.16 -14.80
N ALA A 31 12.52 1.34 -15.93
CA ALA A 31 11.06 1.31 -15.98
C ALA A 31 10.50 0.00 -15.43
N SER A 32 11.04 -1.14 -15.87
CA SER A 32 10.61 -2.47 -15.42
C SER A 32 10.81 -2.67 -13.91
N LEU A 33 11.94 -2.19 -13.36
CA LEU A 33 12.23 -2.20 -11.93
C LEU A 33 11.24 -1.34 -11.12
N VAL A 34 10.94 -0.14 -11.62
CA VAL A 34 9.95 0.75 -11.00
C VAL A 34 8.57 0.11 -11.01
N PHE A 35 8.15 -0.52 -12.11
CA PHE A 35 6.87 -1.22 -12.16
C PHE A 35 6.78 -2.39 -11.16
N MET A 36 7.83 -3.22 -11.05
CA MET A 36 7.85 -4.30 -10.05
C MET A 36 7.77 -3.77 -8.62
N THR A 37 8.51 -2.70 -8.31
CA THR A 37 8.54 -2.10 -6.97
C THR A 37 7.23 -1.41 -6.62
N CYS A 38 6.60 -0.69 -7.57
CA CYS A 38 5.29 -0.08 -7.37
C CYS A 38 4.19 -1.14 -7.17
N TYR A 39 4.20 -2.22 -7.94
CA TYR A 39 3.24 -3.31 -7.77
C TYR A 39 3.36 -3.94 -6.37
N SER A 40 4.59 -4.23 -5.93
CA SER A 40 4.83 -4.74 -4.58
C SER A 40 4.43 -3.72 -3.51
N GLY A 41 4.72 -2.43 -3.70
CA GLY A 41 4.45 -1.37 -2.72
C GLY A 41 2.96 -1.12 -2.51
N ILE A 42 2.17 -1.05 -3.58
CA ILE A 42 0.71 -0.89 -3.49
C ILE A 42 0.06 -2.11 -2.81
N LEU A 43 0.54 -3.32 -3.10
CA LEU A 43 0.05 -4.54 -2.45
C LEU A 43 0.38 -4.55 -0.95
N THR A 44 1.62 -4.21 -0.59
CA THR A 44 2.05 -4.12 0.81
C THR A 44 1.25 -3.04 1.55
N ALA A 45 0.94 -1.91 0.92
CA ALA A 45 0.10 -0.87 1.54
C ALA A 45 -1.31 -1.40 1.87
N MET A 46 -1.90 -2.20 0.98
CA MET A 46 -3.20 -2.84 1.23
C MET A 46 -3.13 -3.93 2.31
N LEU A 47 -1.98 -4.61 2.45
CA LEU A 47 -1.80 -5.65 3.46
C LEU A 47 -1.45 -5.10 4.85
N THR A 48 -0.79 -3.94 4.93
CA THR A 48 -0.30 -3.35 6.19
C THR A 48 -1.30 -2.41 6.84
N LEU A 49 -2.20 -1.81 6.06
CA LEU A 49 -3.25 -0.96 6.60
C LEU A 49 -4.50 -1.81 6.86
N PRO A 50 -4.77 -2.24 8.12
CA PRO A 50 -6.09 -2.74 8.44
C PRO A 50 -7.09 -1.60 8.20
N ARG A 51 -7.98 -1.77 7.21
CA ARG A 51 -9.11 -0.86 6.98
C ARG A 51 -10.05 -0.94 8.18
N VAL A 52 -9.76 -0.17 9.22
CA VAL A 52 -10.70 0.10 10.31
C VAL A 52 -11.77 1.02 9.73
N ASN A 53 -12.81 0.41 9.18
CA ASN A 53 -14.05 1.12 8.90
C ASN A 53 -14.74 1.30 10.26
N ILE A 54 -14.55 2.46 10.88
CA ILE A 54 -15.28 2.84 12.10
C ILE A 54 -16.70 3.13 11.62
N PRO A 55 -17.68 2.26 11.89
CA PRO A 55 -18.99 2.35 11.25
C PRO A 55 -19.87 3.45 11.85
N ILE A 56 -19.34 4.21 12.80
CA ILE A 56 -20.07 5.09 13.69
C ILE A 56 -19.14 6.25 14.09
N ASP A 57 -19.33 7.42 13.51
CA ASP A 57 -18.67 8.66 13.97
C ASP A 57 -19.61 9.55 14.80
N SER A 58 -20.90 9.23 14.88
CA SER A 58 -21.88 10.07 15.57
C SER A 58 -23.11 9.31 16.08
N LEU A 59 -23.79 9.88 17.10
CA LEU A 59 -24.96 9.29 17.75
C LEU A 59 -26.16 9.15 16.78
N SER A 60 -26.28 10.04 15.80
CA SER A 60 -27.27 9.92 14.72
C SER A 60 -27.04 8.69 13.85
N ASP A 61 -25.77 8.34 13.62
CA ASP A 61 -25.37 7.16 12.83
C ASP A 61 -25.63 5.86 13.61
N LEU A 62 -25.44 5.89 14.94
CA LEU A 62 -25.85 4.81 15.85
C LEU A 62 -27.36 4.52 15.80
N VAL A 63 -28.18 5.56 15.78
CA VAL A 63 -29.65 5.41 15.76
C VAL A 63 -30.14 4.96 14.39
N ALA A 64 -29.51 5.42 13.30
CA ALA A 64 -29.87 5.04 11.93
C ALA A 64 -29.41 3.61 11.57
N GLN A 65 -28.31 3.13 12.15
CA GLN A 65 -27.76 1.81 11.88
C GLN A 65 -28.48 0.71 12.66
N SER A 66 -29.15 -0.21 11.96
CA SER A 66 -29.84 -1.36 12.54
C SER A 66 -28.93 -2.58 12.78
N ARG A 67 -27.66 -2.49 12.38
CA ARG A 67 -26.70 -3.61 12.40
C ARG A 67 -26.08 -3.88 13.78
N LEU A 68 -25.99 -2.87 14.65
CA LEU A 68 -25.53 -3.02 16.03
C LEU A 68 -26.69 -2.76 16.99
N PRO A 69 -27.10 -3.75 17.81
CA PRO A 69 -28.10 -3.52 18.85
C PRO A 69 -27.48 -2.64 19.95
N TRP A 70 -27.96 -1.41 20.06
CA TRP A 70 -27.61 -0.52 21.16
C TRP A 70 -28.72 -0.54 22.22
N ARG A 71 -28.33 -0.45 23.50
CA ARG A 71 -29.26 -0.36 24.64
C ARG A 71 -28.67 0.59 25.67
N ILE A 72 -29.56 1.29 26.35
CA ILE A 72 -29.21 2.14 27.49
C ILE A 72 -29.59 1.38 28.76
N GLU A 73 -28.70 1.34 29.74
CA GLU A 73 -28.97 0.68 31.02
C GLU A 73 -30.10 1.40 31.77
N ALA A 74 -31.14 0.64 32.12
CA ALA A 74 -32.32 1.15 32.81
C ALA A 74 -31.96 1.59 34.23
N GLY A 75 -32.32 2.84 34.59
CA GLY A 75 -32.01 3.43 35.89
C GLY A 75 -30.71 4.27 35.92
N SER A 76 -29.98 4.36 34.81
CA SER A 76 -28.89 5.34 34.69
C SER A 76 -29.43 6.77 34.48
N MET A 77 -28.65 7.77 34.87
CA MET A 77 -29.01 9.18 34.66
C MET A 77 -29.22 9.51 33.17
N MET A 78 -28.55 8.80 32.27
CA MET A 78 -28.74 8.92 30.82
C MET A 78 -30.12 8.43 30.36
N PHE A 79 -30.67 7.37 30.96
CA PHE A 79 -32.00 6.88 30.62
C PHE A 79 -33.10 7.92 30.93
N HIS A 80 -32.99 8.59 32.07
CA HIS A 80 -33.94 9.64 32.45
C HIS A 80 -33.92 10.86 31.52
N TYR A 81 -32.75 11.22 30.98
CA TYR A 81 -32.62 12.33 30.05
C TYR A 81 -33.36 12.09 28.72
N PHE A 82 -33.34 10.86 28.19
CA PHE A 82 -34.01 10.52 26.93
C PHE A 82 -35.52 10.27 27.03
N GLN A 83 -36.07 10.08 28.24
CA GLN A 83 -37.52 9.90 28.43
C GLN A 83 -38.32 11.21 28.55
N VAL A 84 -37.63 12.31 28.89
CA VAL A 84 -38.26 13.61 29.15
C VAL A 84 -38.31 14.49 27.89
N LEU A 85 -37.61 14.09 26.82
CA LEU A 85 -37.70 14.69 25.49
C LEU A 85 -38.88 14.10 24.71
#